data_AF-A0A920BLV0-F1
#
_entry.id   AF-A0A920BLV0-F1
#
_cell.length_a   1.000
_cell.length_b   1.000
_cell.length_c   1.000
_cell.angle_alpha   90.00
_cell.angle_beta   90.00
_cell.angle_gamma   90.00
#
_symmetry.space_group_name_H-M   'P 1'
#
loop_
_entity.id
_entity.type
_entity.pdbx_description
1 polymer ?
#
loop_
_entity_poly.entity_id
_entity_poly.type
_entity_poly.pdbx_seq_one_letter_code
_entity_poly.pdbx_strand_id
1 'polypeptide(L)'
;MGSISAIRELHKKRVHQSNICIPSRAKPSSTYQRPQDVALYAVFVELDIPIFCCAGKPGPRVPFEAQHVKLIDDVMYDFPDLRFVTRHGCEPWEDLAVKLMLKWPNLHYSTSAFAPKYYPEAIINYANTRGAEKILRRFFPMGLKYRYHI
;
A
#
# COMPACT_ATOMS: atom_id res chain seq x y z
N MET A 1 -8.26 13.20 -1.79
CA MET A 1 -7.04 12.77 -2.50
C MET A 1 -6.43 14.00 -3.13
N GLY A 2 -5.12 14.22 -2.96
CA GLY A 2 -4.46 15.41 -3.51
C GLY A 2 -4.51 15.42 -5.04
N SER A 3 -4.54 16.61 -5.66
CA SER A 3 -4.47 16.71 -7.11
C SER A 3 -3.09 16.26 -7.63
N ILE A 4 -3.01 15.80 -8.88
CA ILE A 4 -1.74 15.41 -9.53
C ILE A 4 -0.70 16.53 -9.45
N SER A 5 -1.14 17.78 -9.63
CA SER A 5 -0.29 18.97 -9.51
C SER A 5 0.31 19.11 -8.11
N ALA A 6 -0.48 18.84 -7.06
CA ALA A 6 0.00 18.90 -5.68
C ALA A 6 1.08 17.83 -5.41
N ILE A 7 0.95 16.63 -5.98
CA ILE A 7 1.94 15.55 -5.80
C ILE A 7 3.26 15.90 -6.48
N ARG A 8 3.20 16.42 -7.71
CA ARG A 8 4.39 16.89 -8.42
C ARG A 8 5.07 18.06 -7.69
N GLU A 9 4.30 18.96 -7.09
CA GLU A 9 4.84 20.07 -6.30
C GLU A 9 5.47 19.59 -4.98
N LEU A 10 4.81 18.67 -4.27
CA LEU A 10 5.35 18.03 -3.06
C LEU A 10 6.65 17.26 -3.35
N HIS A 11 6.71 16.56 -4.48
CA HIS A 11 7.92 15.88 -4.95
C HIS A 11 9.07 16.87 -5.20
N LYS A 12 8.81 17.99 -5.88
CA LYS A 12 9.80 19.07 -6.07
C LYS A 12 10.32 19.63 -4.74
N LYS A 13 9.46 19.74 -3.74
CA LYS A 13 9.81 20.19 -2.39
C LYS A 13 10.54 19.13 -1.56
N ARG A 14 10.79 17.92 -2.11
CA ARG A 14 11.28 16.71 -1.41
C ARG A 14 10.42 16.29 -0.22
N VAL A 15 9.18 16.77 -0.19
CA VAL A 15 8.23 16.49 0.86
C VAL A 15 7.39 15.30 0.40
N HIS A 16 7.71 14.11 0.89
CA HIS A 16 6.97 12.90 0.59
C HIS A 16 5.72 12.79 1.50
N GLN A 17 4.92 13.86 1.57
CA GLN A 17 3.73 13.89 2.42
C GLN A 17 2.63 12.98 1.84
N SER A 18 2.21 11.98 2.64
CA SER A 18 0.84 11.44 2.64
C SER A 18 0.29 10.87 1.33
N ASN A 19 1.04 10.02 0.60
CA ASN A 19 0.47 9.23 -0.49
C ASN A 19 -0.36 8.04 0.05
N ILE A 20 -1.27 8.31 0.99
CA ILE A 20 -2.15 7.31 1.58
C ILE A 20 -3.43 7.26 0.76
N CYS A 21 -3.56 6.22 -0.06
CA CYS A 21 -4.83 5.88 -0.68
C CYS A 21 -5.69 5.09 0.33
N ILE A 22 -6.91 5.57 0.56
CA ILE A 22 -7.91 4.92 1.42
C ILE A 22 -9.18 4.71 0.58
N PRO A 23 -9.27 3.60 -0.18
CA PRO A 23 -10.38 3.36 -1.10
C PRO A 23 -11.77 3.42 -0.43
N SER A 24 -11.89 2.90 0.79
CA SER A 24 -13.16 2.90 1.56
C SER A 24 -13.61 4.27 2.06
N ARG A 25 -12.70 5.25 2.09
CA ARG A 25 -13.01 6.64 2.50
C ARG A 25 -13.28 7.55 1.30
N ALA A 26 -12.99 7.09 0.08
CA ALA A 26 -13.41 7.76 -1.13
C ALA A 26 -14.94 7.68 -1.26
N LYS A 27 -15.59 8.79 -1.62
CA LYS A 27 -17.03 8.82 -1.94
C LYS A 27 -17.19 9.00 -3.46
N PRO A 28 -17.96 8.16 -4.16
CA PRO A 28 -18.55 6.90 -3.68
C PRO A 28 -17.45 5.86 -3.35
N SER A 29 -17.76 4.88 -2.48
CA SER A 29 -16.84 3.79 -2.14
C SER A 29 -16.44 3.07 -3.43
N SER A 30 -15.19 3.22 -3.83
CA SER A 30 -14.73 2.84 -5.16
C SER A 30 -13.46 2.03 -5.04
N THR A 31 -13.33 1.03 -5.92
CA THR A 31 -12.18 0.14 -6.01
C THR A 31 -10.92 0.90 -6.38
N TYR A 32 -9.77 0.22 -6.34
CA TYR A 32 -8.45 0.76 -6.71
C TYR A 32 -8.33 1.24 -8.16
N GLN A 33 -9.38 1.16 -8.98
CA GLN A 33 -9.32 1.32 -10.44
C GLN A 33 -10.08 2.55 -10.97
N ARG A 34 -10.33 3.60 -10.16
CA ARG A 34 -10.94 4.79 -10.74
C ARG A 34 -9.98 5.42 -11.77
N PRO A 35 -10.49 6.08 -12.82
CA PRO A 35 -9.64 6.79 -13.77
C PRO A 35 -8.68 7.78 -13.09
N GLN A 36 -9.09 8.40 -11.99
CA GLN A 36 -8.23 9.28 -11.21
C GLN A 36 -7.11 8.53 -10.46
N ASP A 37 -7.37 7.30 -10.02
CA ASP A 37 -6.38 6.44 -9.36
C ASP A 37 -5.38 5.87 -10.37
N VAL A 38 -5.85 5.50 -11.57
CA VAL A 38 -5.00 5.06 -12.70
C VAL A 38 -4.02 6.17 -13.11
N ALA A 39 -4.51 7.40 -13.30
CA ALA A 39 -3.65 8.54 -13.62
C ALA A 39 -2.64 8.85 -12.49
N LEU A 40 -3.04 8.60 -11.25
CA LEU A 40 -2.19 8.77 -10.08
C LEU A 40 -1.08 7.71 -10.02
N TYR A 41 -1.38 6.45 -10.35
CA TYR A 41 -0.38 5.38 -10.44
C TYR A 41 0.68 5.67 -11.49
N ALA A 42 0.27 6.14 -12.67
CA ALA A 42 1.21 6.56 -13.71
C ALA A 42 2.20 7.63 -13.22
N VAL A 43 1.72 8.61 -12.45
CA VAL A 43 2.57 9.67 -11.87
C VAL A 43 3.50 9.11 -10.79
N PHE A 44 3.05 8.16 -9.98
CA PHE A 44 3.91 7.51 -8.98
C PHE A 44 5.01 6.66 -9.60
N VAL A 45 4.72 5.99 -10.72
CA VAL A 45 5.73 5.29 -11.54
C VAL A 45 6.72 6.31 -12.14
N GLU A 46 6.22 7.38 -12.77
CA GLU A 46 7.06 8.43 -13.39
C GLU A 46 8.02 9.07 -12.38
N LEU A 47 7.54 9.35 -11.17
CA LEU A 47 8.31 10.00 -10.12
C LEU A 47 9.15 9.03 -9.27
N ASP A 48 9.10 7.73 -9.55
CA ASP A 48 9.68 6.66 -8.75
C ASP A 48 9.43 6.88 -7.24
N ILE A 49 8.17 6.95 -6.83
CA ILE A 49 7.77 7.08 -5.43
C ILE A 49 6.72 6.03 -5.06
N PRO A 50 6.80 5.44 -3.86
CA PRO A 50 5.84 4.43 -3.45
C PRO A 50 4.48 5.04 -3.16
N ILE A 51 3.44 4.26 -3.44
CA ILE A 51 2.10 4.50 -2.91
C ILE A 51 1.89 3.68 -1.64
N PHE A 52 1.26 4.28 -0.63
CA PHE A 52 0.76 3.55 0.54
C PHE A 52 -0.74 3.41 0.41
N CYS A 53 -1.26 2.18 0.41
CA CYS A 53 -2.69 1.97 0.29
C CYS A 53 -3.25 1.08 1.40
N CYS A 54 -4.35 1.50 2.01
CA CYS A 54 -5.03 0.70 3.02
C CYS A 54 -5.76 -0.47 2.35
N ALA A 55 -5.44 -1.69 2.77
CA ALA A 55 -6.05 -2.95 2.32
C ALA A 55 -6.49 -3.78 3.52
N GLY A 56 -7.56 -4.55 3.35
CA GLY A 56 -8.26 -5.23 4.44
C GLY A 56 -9.43 -4.42 5.00
N LYS A 57 -10.04 -4.95 6.06
CA LYS A 57 -11.25 -4.39 6.66
C LYS A 57 -10.93 -3.06 7.38
N PRO A 58 -11.56 -1.93 7.01
CA PRO A 58 -11.38 -0.65 7.69
C PRO A 58 -11.97 -0.67 9.10
N GLY A 59 -11.34 0.07 10.01
CA GLY A 59 -11.90 0.35 11.35
C GLY A 59 -13.20 1.17 11.32
N PRO A 60 -13.30 2.26 10.50
CA PRO A 60 -14.56 2.98 10.32
C PRO A 60 -15.68 2.10 9.77
N ARG A 61 -16.92 2.37 10.20
CA ARG A 61 -18.13 1.64 9.77
C ARG A 61 -18.57 2.06 8.37
N VAL A 62 -17.76 1.72 7.37
CA VAL A 62 -17.98 2.00 5.94
C VAL A 62 -17.90 0.71 5.12
N PRO A 63 -18.51 0.66 3.93
CA PRO A 63 -18.33 -0.47 3.02
C PRO A 63 -16.85 -0.72 2.71
N PHE A 64 -16.43 -1.99 2.78
CA PHE A 64 -15.02 -2.37 2.72
C PHE A 64 -14.59 -3.03 1.41
N GLU A 65 -15.52 -3.34 0.50
CA GLU A 65 -15.21 -4.06 -0.76
C GLU A 65 -14.12 -3.35 -1.57
N ALA A 66 -14.13 -2.01 -1.54
CA ALA A 66 -13.10 -1.17 -2.14
C ALA A 66 -11.66 -1.45 -1.65
N GLN A 67 -11.50 -2.07 -0.48
CA GLN A 67 -10.22 -2.41 0.14
C GLN A 67 -9.92 -3.92 0.13
N HIS A 68 -10.71 -4.70 -0.62
CA HIS A 68 -10.48 -6.13 -0.72
C HIS A 68 -9.11 -6.40 -1.37
N VAL A 69 -8.29 -7.24 -0.73
CA VAL A 69 -6.90 -7.49 -1.11
C VAL A 69 -6.74 -7.99 -2.56
N LYS A 70 -7.67 -8.82 -3.06
CA LYS A 70 -7.73 -9.27 -4.47
C LYS A 70 -7.57 -8.14 -5.50
N LEU A 71 -8.11 -6.95 -5.21
CA LEU A 71 -8.12 -5.83 -6.17
C LEU A 71 -6.72 -5.23 -6.39
N ILE A 72 -5.77 -5.54 -5.51
CA ILE A 72 -4.37 -5.17 -5.70
C ILE A 72 -3.77 -5.92 -6.89
N ASP A 73 -4.25 -7.14 -7.18
CA ASP A 73 -3.72 -7.95 -8.29
C ASP A 73 -3.88 -7.24 -9.64
N ASP A 74 -5.05 -6.63 -9.86
CA ASP A 74 -5.35 -5.88 -11.09
C ASP A 74 -4.45 -4.63 -11.22
N VAL A 75 -4.24 -3.91 -10.12
CA VAL A 75 -3.37 -2.71 -10.11
C VAL A 75 -1.93 -3.07 -10.43
N MET A 76 -1.41 -4.14 -9.81
CA MET A 76 -0.03 -4.59 -10.05
C MET A 76 0.15 -5.17 -11.46
N TYR A 77 -0.91 -5.74 -12.05
CA TYR A 77 -0.91 -6.18 -13.44
C TYR A 77 -0.83 -5.00 -14.41
N ASP A 78 -1.63 -3.96 -14.20
CA ASP A 78 -1.65 -2.77 -15.06
C ASP A 78 -0.39 -1.90 -14.88
N PHE A 79 0.17 -1.86 -13.67
CA PHE A 79 1.32 -1.05 -13.30
C PHE A 79 2.42 -1.90 -12.63
N PRO A 80 3.12 -2.77 -13.38
CA PRO A 80 4.11 -3.68 -12.81
C PRO A 80 5.29 -2.95 -12.15
N ASP A 81 5.62 -1.73 -12.63
CA ASP A 81 6.70 -0.90 -12.09
C ASP A 81 6.28 -0.09 -10.85
N LEU A 82 4.99 -0.11 -10.47
CA LEU A 82 4.50 0.64 -9.31
C LEU A 82 4.96 -0.01 -8.01
N ARG A 83 5.68 0.75 -7.18
CA ARG A 83 5.98 0.36 -5.80
C ARG A 83 4.75 0.56 -4.92
N PHE A 84 4.08 -0.54 -4.61
CA PHE A 84 2.85 -0.56 -3.85
C PHE A 84 3.11 -1.06 -2.43
N VAL A 85 2.72 -0.29 -1.43
CA VAL A 85 2.87 -0.66 -0.02
C VAL A 85 1.49 -0.77 0.64
N THR A 86 1.12 -1.97 1.09
CA THR A 86 -0.13 -2.16 1.83
C THR A 86 -0.02 -1.60 3.24
N ARG A 87 -1.14 -1.08 3.76
CA ARG A 87 -1.37 -0.68 5.14
C ARG A 87 -2.68 -1.29 5.63
N HIS A 88 -2.94 -1.22 6.93
CA HIS A 88 -4.18 -1.71 7.56
C HIS A 88 -4.28 -3.24 7.66
N GLY A 89 -3.14 -3.91 7.55
CA GLY A 89 -2.97 -5.31 7.95
C GLY A 89 -3.43 -6.36 6.93
N CYS A 90 -4.19 -5.96 5.91
CA CYS A 90 -4.80 -6.86 4.93
C CYS A 90 -5.80 -7.87 5.52
N GLU A 91 -6.25 -7.70 6.77
CA GLU A 91 -7.14 -8.66 7.43
C GLU A 91 -8.55 -8.64 6.82
N PRO A 92 -9.24 -9.79 6.63
CA PRO A 92 -8.84 -11.18 6.96
C PRO A 92 -8.24 -11.96 5.75
N TRP A 93 -7.50 -11.27 4.87
CA TRP A 93 -6.92 -11.84 3.63
C TRP A 93 -5.40 -11.78 3.62
N GLU A 94 -4.78 -12.08 4.75
CA GLU A 94 -3.33 -12.00 4.97
C GLU A 94 -2.60 -13.07 4.17
N ASP A 95 -3.15 -14.28 4.12
CA ASP A 95 -2.61 -15.36 3.28
C ASP A 95 -2.62 -14.97 1.80
N LEU A 96 -3.70 -14.33 1.33
CA LEU A 96 -3.78 -13.80 -0.03
C LEU A 96 -2.75 -12.69 -0.24
N ALA A 97 -2.57 -11.79 0.72
CA ALA A 97 -1.54 -10.75 0.64
C ALA A 97 -0.13 -11.35 0.54
N VAL A 98 0.17 -12.42 1.28
CA VAL A 98 1.42 -13.18 1.16
C VAL A 98 1.58 -13.76 -0.24
N LYS A 99 0.54 -14.39 -0.79
CA LYS A 99 0.57 -14.93 -2.17
C LYS A 99 0.80 -13.85 -3.22
N LEU A 100 0.16 -12.68 -3.06
CA LEU A 100 0.38 -11.55 -3.96
C LEU A 100 1.79 -10.97 -3.83
N MET A 101 2.37 -10.90 -2.62
CA MET A 101 3.75 -10.44 -2.42
C MET A 101 4.80 -11.39 -3.02
N LEU A 102 4.47 -12.69 -3.13
CA LEU A 102 5.27 -13.67 -3.85
C LEU A 102 5.16 -13.52 -5.36
N LYS A 103 3.96 -13.18 -5.86
CA LYS A 103 3.69 -12.97 -7.29
C LYS A 103 4.33 -11.67 -7.79
N TRP A 104 4.23 -10.59 -7.01
CA TRP A 104 4.59 -9.24 -7.44
C TRP A 104 5.85 -8.71 -6.75
N PRO A 105 6.93 -8.41 -7.51
CA PRO A 105 8.20 -7.94 -6.94
C PRO A 105 8.08 -6.56 -6.27
N ASN A 106 7.19 -5.69 -6.76
CA ASN A 106 7.04 -4.32 -6.28
C ASN A 106 5.91 -4.15 -5.24
N LEU A 107 5.33 -5.25 -4.76
CA LEU A 107 4.33 -5.25 -3.68
C LEU A 107 5.00 -5.49 -2.33
N HIS A 108 4.78 -4.58 -1.39
CA HIS A 108 5.31 -4.61 -0.02
C HIS A 108 4.18 -4.48 1.01
N TYR A 109 4.47 -4.87 2.24
CA TYR A 109 3.54 -4.81 3.37
C TYR A 109 4.10 -3.97 4.51
N SER A 110 3.30 -3.01 5.00
CA SER A 110 3.66 -2.17 6.14
C SER A 110 2.94 -2.63 7.41
N THR A 111 3.70 -2.91 8.46
CA THR A 111 3.16 -3.30 9.77
C THR A 111 2.72 -2.10 10.63
N SER A 112 2.73 -0.89 10.06
CA SER A 112 2.48 0.37 10.76
C SER A 112 1.06 0.57 11.30
N ALA A 113 0.10 -0.31 10.97
CA ALA A 113 -1.30 -0.14 11.33
C ALA A 113 -1.67 -0.71 12.71
N PHE A 114 -0.91 -1.70 13.18
CA PHE A 114 -1.21 -2.42 14.41
C PHE A 114 0.00 -2.45 15.36
N ALA A 115 -0.27 -2.66 16.65
CA ALA A 115 0.80 -2.96 17.60
C ALA A 115 1.36 -4.37 17.28
N PRO A 116 2.66 -4.64 17.54
CA PRO A 116 3.29 -5.92 17.19
C PRO A 116 2.57 -7.17 17.68
N LYS A 117 1.90 -7.09 18.84
CA LYS A 117 1.09 -8.19 19.40
C LYS A 117 -0.15 -8.58 18.60
N TYR A 118 -0.56 -7.75 17.63
CA TYR A 118 -1.70 -7.97 16.75
C TYR A 118 -1.27 -8.24 15.30
N TYR A 119 0.01 -8.54 15.07
CA TYR A 119 0.44 -8.91 13.73
C TYR A 119 -0.10 -10.30 13.36
N PRO A 120 -0.72 -10.44 12.18
CA PRO A 120 -1.20 -11.73 11.71
C PRO A 120 -0.04 -12.74 11.61
N GLU A 121 -0.27 -13.97 12.07
CA GLU A 121 0.76 -15.02 12.08
C GLU A 121 1.31 -15.31 10.68
N ALA A 122 0.45 -15.31 9.65
CA ALA A 122 0.85 -15.48 8.26
C ALA A 122 1.92 -14.46 7.83
N ILE A 123 1.78 -13.21 8.26
CA ILE A 123 2.73 -12.14 7.95
C ILE A 123 4.02 -12.31 8.74
N ILE A 124 3.94 -12.69 10.02
CA ILE A 124 5.12 -12.97 10.84
C ILE A 124 5.94 -14.11 10.24
N ASN A 125 5.29 -15.22 9.88
CA ASN A 125 5.93 -16.40 9.29
C ASN A 125 6.57 -16.06 7.93
N TYR A 126 5.89 -15.24 7.12
CA TYR A 126 6.45 -14.77 5.87
C TYR A 126 7.66 -13.84 6.07
N ALA A 127 7.58 -12.91 7.03
CA ALA A 127 8.66 -11.99 7.39
C ALA A 127 9.93 -12.73 7.83
N ASN A 128 9.76 -13.80 8.62
CA ASN A 128 10.87 -14.60 9.16
C ASN A 128 11.48 -15.59 8.15
N THR A 129 11.00 -15.61 6.90
CA THR A 129 11.49 -16.51 5.86
C THR A 129 11.94 -15.71 4.63
N ARG A 130 11.38 -15.99 3.45
CA ARG A 130 11.73 -15.34 2.18
C ARG A 130 11.09 -13.96 1.98
N GLY A 131 10.22 -13.54 2.89
CA GLY A 131 9.50 -12.27 2.84
C GLY A 131 10.18 -11.12 3.58
N ALA A 132 11.38 -11.32 4.15
CA ALA A 132 12.05 -10.34 5.00
C ALA A 132 12.15 -8.94 4.36
N GLU A 133 12.49 -8.88 3.07
CA GLU A 133 12.60 -7.61 2.32
C GLU A 133 11.26 -7.03 1.86
N LYS A 134 10.17 -7.77 2.03
CA LYS A 134 8.81 -7.33 1.66
C LYS A 134 8.09 -6.65 2.80
N ILE A 135 8.57 -6.82 4.03
CA ILE A 135 7.92 -6.31 5.24
C ILE A 135 8.64 -5.05 5.75
N LEU A 136 7.88 -3.96 5.83
CA LEU A 136 8.35 -2.66 6.33
C LEU A 136 7.89 -2.49 7.78
N ARG A 137 8.84 -2.46 8.73
CA ARG A 137 8.59 -2.13 10.15
C ARG A 137 8.56 -0.62 10.36
N ARG A 138 7.69 -0.19 11.28
CA ARG A 138 7.58 1.19 11.83
C ARG A 138 6.84 2.18 10.92
N PHE A 139 6.12 3.10 11.57
CA PHE A 139 5.52 4.29 10.94
C PHE A 139 6.61 5.04 10.18
N PHE A 140 6.61 4.92 8.85
CA PHE A 140 7.53 5.64 7.97
C PHE A 140 7.28 7.14 8.14
N PRO A 141 8.17 7.91 8.80
CA PRO A 141 8.10 9.35 8.72
C PRO A 141 8.64 9.70 7.34
N MET A 142 7.70 9.94 6.43
CA MET A 142 7.79 10.79 5.25
C MET A 142 9.22 11.30 4.95
N GLY A 143 9.94 10.60 4.06
CA GLY A 143 11.12 11.16 3.39
C GLY A 143 12.50 10.54 3.68
N LEU A 144 12.63 9.31 4.14
CA LEU A 144 13.95 8.66 4.26
C LEU A 144 14.07 7.37 3.44
N LYS A 145 15.23 7.22 2.77
CA LYS A 145 15.58 6.09 1.90
C LYS A 145 15.34 4.73 2.57
N TYR A 146 14.89 3.77 1.77
CA TYR A 146 14.72 2.36 2.11
C TYR A 146 15.99 1.82 2.79
N ARG A 147 15.91 1.58 4.10
CA ARG A 147 16.88 0.75 4.79
C ARG A 147 16.13 -0.42 5.42
N TYR A 148 16.32 -1.59 4.81
CA TYR A 148 15.91 -2.88 5.32
C TYR A 148 16.79 -3.20 6.53
N HIS A 149 16.30 -2.92 7.73
CA HIS A 149 16.93 -3.42 8.96
C HIS A 149 15.84 -4.09 9.80
N ILE A 150 16.05 -5.40 10.01
CA ILE A 150 15.27 -6.28 10.87
C ILE A 150 15.50 -5.86 12.32
#